data_AF-A0A0K2SZF2-F1
#
_entry.id   AF-A0A0K2SZF2-F1
#
_cell.length_a   1.000
_cell.length_b   1.000
_cell.length_c   1.000
_cell.angle_alpha   90.00
_cell.angle_beta   90.00
_cell.angle_gamma   90.00
#
_symmetry.space_group_name_H-M   'P 1'
#
loop_
_entity.id
_entity.type
_entity.pdbx_description
1 polymer ?
#
loop_
_entity_poly.entity_id
_entity_poly.type
_entity_poly.pdbx_seq_one_letter_code
_entity_poly.pdbx_strand_id
1 'polypeptide(L)'
;MANLCENRFIFLFKAGKPKLWINGKGRLVKVETQDTLRAKELSDIYIKLSKTAHEGENDERREALICLADIIGQLEQCSLTSEIIQLAEREEDLRIRGFKSHQIFGLMTRIGNLFLKLIKSPLHNPAIHQSLNNKLQLHLQPSDLSLISRELPIEYCKGCRKYLSKTSFGQAKEKKSSNKNGKQNLESKCLRCGRLDNDARTRQDLSIYKDMLNYIKKDEEHLNGFDSPVFKLKDSDIRQIVVNLWGSKSILSGLNDPYDLCLVRWDKTTHWSPWNCVLLSFEEGAIHSQLSNIKKVRII
;
A
#
# COMPACT_ATOMS: atom_id res chain seq x y z
N MET A 1 33.43 2.42 -11.42
CA MET A 1 33.18 1.28 -10.50
C MET A 1 32.63 1.70 -9.14
N ALA A 2 32.86 2.94 -8.67
CA ALA A 2 32.23 3.51 -7.46
C ALA A 2 30.68 3.54 -7.48
N ASN A 3 30.06 3.79 -8.64
CA ASN A 3 28.60 3.95 -8.79
C ASN A 3 27.76 2.67 -8.59
N LEU A 4 28.37 1.48 -8.64
CA LEU A 4 27.68 0.20 -8.41
C LEU A 4 27.59 -0.16 -6.91
N CYS A 5 28.56 0.31 -6.11
CA CYS A 5 28.46 0.23 -4.65
C CYS A 5 27.40 1.19 -4.12
N GLU A 6 27.38 2.46 -4.55
CA GLU A 6 26.39 3.43 -4.04
C GLU A 6 24.94 2.95 -4.15
N ASN A 7 24.52 2.42 -5.30
CA ASN A 7 23.14 2.00 -5.51
C ASN A 7 22.74 0.76 -4.68
N ARG A 8 23.68 -0.16 -4.43
CA ARG A 8 23.44 -1.34 -3.56
C ARG A 8 23.27 -0.93 -2.09
N PHE A 9 24.01 0.10 -1.65
CA PHE A 9 24.00 0.60 -0.27
C PHE A 9 22.77 1.48 0.04
N ILE A 10 22.30 2.29 -0.91
CA ILE A 10 21.15 3.18 -0.72
C ILE A 10 19.89 2.42 -0.27
N PHE A 11 19.71 1.20 -0.75
CA PHE A 11 18.56 0.37 -0.43
C PHE A 11 18.53 -0.07 1.04
N LEU A 12 19.66 -0.54 1.58
CA LEU A 12 19.75 -1.00 2.97
C LEU A 12 19.57 0.16 3.95
N PHE A 13 20.19 1.31 3.64
CA PHE A 13 20.01 2.52 4.43
C PHE A 13 18.57 3.03 4.47
N LYS A 14 17.79 2.81 3.40
CA LYS A 14 16.36 3.17 3.38
C LYS A 14 15.53 2.25 4.26
N ALA A 15 15.84 0.96 4.30
CA ALA A 15 15.14 -0.01 5.16
C ALA A 15 15.35 0.27 6.65
N GLY A 16 16.52 0.79 7.04
CA GLY A 16 16.83 1.16 8.42
C GLY A 16 16.33 2.54 8.89
N LYS A 17 15.58 3.30 8.08
CA LYS A 17 15.13 4.64 8.49
C LYS A 17 14.02 4.58 9.55
N PRO A 18 14.05 5.46 10.57
CA PRO A 18 12.98 5.56 11.55
C PRO A 18 11.66 5.93 10.88
N LYS A 19 10.55 5.35 11.35
CA LYS A 19 9.21 5.65 10.86
C LYS A 19 8.73 6.98 11.43
N LEU A 20 7.98 7.74 10.64
CA LEU A 20 7.39 9.01 11.08
C LEU A 20 5.92 8.80 11.39
N TRP A 21 5.53 8.97 12.66
CA TRP A 21 4.17 8.78 13.15
C TRP A 21 3.62 10.11 13.66
N ILE A 22 2.32 10.36 13.46
CA ILE A 22 1.65 11.54 14.00
C ILE A 22 0.95 11.11 15.30
N ASN A 23 1.36 11.70 16.42
CA ASN A 23 0.68 11.50 17.70
C ASN A 23 -0.74 12.10 17.65
N GLY A 24 -1.66 11.68 18.53
CA GLY A 24 -2.99 12.28 18.70
C GLY A 24 -3.01 13.79 18.97
N LYS A 25 -1.85 14.42 19.24
CA LYS A 25 -1.66 15.87 19.31
C LYS A 25 -1.17 16.53 18.00
N GLY A 26 -1.17 15.80 16.89
CA GLY A 26 -0.73 16.30 15.57
C GLY A 26 0.79 16.46 15.40
N ARG A 27 1.61 16.02 16.37
CA ARG A 27 3.07 16.13 16.30
C ARG A 27 3.70 14.93 15.62
N LEU A 28 4.67 15.17 14.72
CA LEU A 28 5.48 14.14 14.09
C LEU A 28 6.52 13.59 15.08
N VAL A 29 6.46 12.27 15.31
CA VAL A 29 7.35 11.51 16.18
C VAL A 29 8.12 10.51 15.32
N LYS A 30 9.44 10.45 15.50
CA LYS A 30 10.29 9.42 14.91
C LYS A 30 10.22 8.18 15.79
N VAL A 31 9.76 7.07 15.22
CA VAL A 31 9.62 5.78 15.90
C VAL A 31 10.57 4.78 15.25
N GLU A 32 11.49 4.26 16.05
CA GLU A 32 12.29 3.11 15.68
C GLU A 32 11.53 1.84 16.06
N THR A 33 11.27 0.99 15.09
CA THR A 33 10.68 -0.34 15.31
C THR A 33 11.78 -1.39 15.37
N GLN A 34 11.49 -2.54 15.98
CA GLN A 34 12.42 -3.68 15.98
C GLN A 34 12.90 -4.02 14.56
N ASP A 35 12.01 -3.99 13.56
CA ASP A 35 12.39 -4.19 12.15
C ASP A 35 13.42 -3.17 11.63
N THR A 36 13.26 -1.88 11.95
CA THR A 36 14.16 -0.83 11.46
C THR A 36 15.51 -0.86 12.18
N LEU A 37 15.53 -1.26 13.45
CA LEU A 37 16.77 -1.50 14.19
C LEU A 37 17.50 -2.70 13.62
N ARG A 38 16.80 -3.81 13.36
CA ARG A 38 17.38 -4.99 12.74
C ARG A 38 17.95 -4.71 11.35
N ALA A 39 17.24 -3.91 10.54
CA ALA A 39 17.73 -3.49 9.24
C ALA A 39 19.00 -2.63 9.31
N LYS A 40 19.14 -1.78 10.34
CA LYS A 40 20.38 -1.03 10.61
C LYS A 40 21.53 -2.00 10.95
N GLU A 41 21.33 -2.90 11.90
CA GLU A 41 22.35 -3.89 12.29
C GLU A 41 22.88 -4.69 11.09
N LEU A 42 21.97 -5.22 10.26
CA LEU A 42 22.32 -5.96 9.04
C LEU A 42 23.11 -5.09 8.04
N SER A 43 22.75 -3.81 7.92
CA SER A 43 23.45 -2.88 7.05
C SER A 43 24.84 -2.54 7.57
N ASP A 44 25.01 -2.38 8.87
CA ASP A 44 26.29 -2.08 9.52
C ASP A 44 27.28 -3.23 9.34
N ILE A 45 26.83 -4.47 9.49
CA ILE A 45 27.66 -5.65 9.19
C ILE A 45 28.05 -5.69 7.71
N TYR A 46 27.12 -5.45 6.79
CA TYR A 46 27.45 -5.45 5.37
C TYR A 46 28.48 -4.36 5.03
N ILE A 47 28.37 -3.18 5.64
CA ILE A 47 29.35 -2.10 5.52
C ILE A 47 30.71 -2.54 6.06
N LYS A 48 30.76 -3.12 7.28
CA LYS A 48 32.00 -3.62 7.90
C LYS A 48 32.66 -4.69 7.03
N LEU A 49 31.89 -5.66 6.52
CA LEU A 49 32.38 -6.70 5.61
C LEU A 49 32.90 -6.15 4.28
N SER A 50 32.24 -5.14 3.72
CA SER A 50 32.66 -4.55 2.44
C SER A 50 33.95 -3.73 2.61
N LYS A 51 34.04 -2.91 3.67
CA LYS A 51 35.24 -2.11 3.97
C LYS A 51 36.46 -2.99 4.22
N THR A 52 36.30 -3.99 5.10
CA THR A 52 37.40 -4.91 5.46
C THR A 52 37.86 -5.80 4.30
N ALA A 53 37.06 -5.92 3.22
CA ALA A 53 37.47 -6.63 2.01
C ALA A 53 38.42 -5.85 1.10
N HIS A 54 38.42 -4.51 1.19
CA HIS A 54 39.25 -3.66 0.34
C HIS A 54 40.46 -3.10 1.08
N GLU A 55 40.25 -2.67 2.33
CA GLU A 55 41.20 -1.82 3.06
C GLU A 55 41.50 -2.33 4.47
N GLY A 56 40.85 -3.41 4.93
CA GLY A 56 40.96 -3.87 6.32
C GLY A 56 42.19 -4.70 6.63
N GLU A 57 42.69 -4.53 7.84
CA GLU A 57 43.71 -5.40 8.43
C GLU A 57 43.13 -6.79 8.76
N ASN A 58 44.02 -7.77 9.01
CA ASN A 58 43.61 -9.15 9.27
C ASN A 58 42.67 -9.26 10.48
N ASP A 59 42.95 -8.52 11.56
CA ASP A 59 42.16 -8.56 12.78
C ASP A 59 40.79 -7.90 12.60
N GLU A 60 40.74 -6.74 11.93
CA GLU A 60 39.47 -6.06 11.61
C GLU A 60 38.56 -6.94 10.74
N ARG A 61 39.16 -7.66 9.78
CA ARG A 61 38.44 -8.60 8.92
C ARG A 61 37.91 -9.78 9.73
N ARG A 62 38.73 -10.34 10.60
CA ARG A 62 38.35 -11.45 11.49
C ARG A 62 37.17 -11.07 12.36
N GLU A 63 37.20 -9.90 12.98
CA GLU A 63 36.05 -9.38 13.72
C GLU A 63 34.80 -9.25 12.85
N ALA A 64 34.93 -8.78 11.60
CA ALA A 64 33.79 -8.67 10.70
C ALA A 64 33.17 -10.04 10.37
N LEU A 65 33.98 -11.09 10.23
CA LEU A 65 33.53 -12.46 10.04
C LEU A 65 32.85 -13.03 11.29
N ILE A 66 33.35 -12.71 12.49
CA ILE A 66 32.71 -13.10 13.76
C ILE A 66 31.32 -12.45 13.86
N CYS A 67 31.23 -11.13 13.66
CA CYS A 67 29.94 -10.43 13.67
C CYS A 67 28.95 -11.02 12.65
N LEU A 68 29.44 -11.39 11.46
CA LEU A 68 28.63 -12.04 10.43
C LEU A 68 28.09 -13.39 10.91
N ALA A 69 28.94 -14.24 11.49
CA ALA A 69 28.54 -15.54 12.02
C ALA A 69 27.49 -15.40 13.14
N ASP A 70 27.70 -14.47 14.07
CA ASP A 70 26.77 -14.20 15.18
C ASP A 70 25.39 -13.78 14.67
N ILE A 71 25.32 -12.84 13.72
CA ILE A 71 24.05 -12.41 13.15
C ILE A 71 23.38 -13.54 12.38
N ILE A 72 24.13 -14.33 11.60
CA ILE A 72 23.54 -15.46 10.87
C ILE A 72 23.02 -16.52 11.83
N GLY A 73 23.67 -16.74 12.97
CA GLY A 73 23.19 -17.64 14.03
C GLY A 73 21.83 -17.22 14.61
N GLN A 74 21.51 -15.93 14.58
CA GLN A 74 20.22 -15.39 15.02
C GLN A 74 19.13 -15.41 13.92
N LEU A 75 19.47 -15.73 12.67
CA LEU A 75 18.55 -15.75 11.54
C LEU A 75 17.97 -17.15 11.30
N GLU A 76 16.84 -17.20 10.58
CA GLU A 76 16.27 -18.46 10.11
C GLU A 76 17.27 -19.19 9.21
N GLN A 77 17.55 -20.45 9.54
CA GLN A 77 18.54 -21.26 8.87
C GLN A 77 18.03 -21.78 7.53
N CYS A 78 18.83 -21.60 6.48
CA CYS A 78 18.57 -22.12 5.14
C CYS A 78 19.88 -22.46 4.43
N SER A 79 19.80 -23.01 3.22
CA SER A 79 21.00 -23.35 2.44
C SER A 79 21.94 -22.15 2.24
N LEU A 80 21.39 -20.94 2.12
CA LEU A 80 22.17 -19.71 1.94
C LEU A 80 22.92 -19.30 3.22
N THR A 81 22.31 -19.44 4.41
CA THR A 81 23.01 -19.11 5.67
C THR A 81 24.17 -20.07 5.91
N SER A 82 23.96 -21.36 5.68
CA SER A 82 25.00 -22.39 5.77
C SER A 82 26.13 -22.17 4.78
N GLU A 83 25.82 -21.80 3.53
CA GLU A 83 26.84 -21.48 2.52
C GLU A 83 27.71 -20.29 2.96
N ILE A 84 27.11 -19.23 3.49
CA ILE A 84 27.85 -18.05 3.95
C ILE A 84 28.80 -18.41 5.10
N ILE A 85 28.34 -19.19 6.09
CA ILE A 85 29.17 -19.63 7.22
C ILE A 85 30.35 -20.48 6.72
N GLN A 86 30.10 -21.48 5.86
CA GLN A 86 31.17 -22.33 5.32
C GLN A 86 32.22 -21.53 4.54
N LEU A 87 31.80 -20.51 3.79
CA LEU A 87 32.74 -19.64 3.08
C LEU A 87 33.52 -18.72 4.03
N ALA A 88 32.90 -18.24 5.11
CA ALA A 88 33.57 -17.45 6.13
C ALA A 88 34.62 -18.28 6.89
N GLU A 89 34.30 -19.50 7.30
CA GLU A 89 35.24 -20.45 7.91
C GLU A 89 36.41 -20.74 6.97
N ARG A 90 36.12 -20.96 5.67
CA ARG A 90 37.16 -21.16 4.65
C ARG A 90 38.05 -19.93 4.46
N GLU A 91 37.50 -18.72 4.58
CA GLU A 91 38.32 -17.49 4.53
C GLU A 91 39.30 -17.44 5.70
N GLU A 92 38.82 -17.75 6.91
CA GLU A 92 39.63 -17.79 8.13
C GLU A 92 40.76 -18.83 8.02
N ASP A 93 40.45 -20.05 7.55
CA ASP A 93 41.45 -21.09 7.33
C ASP A 93 42.56 -20.66 6.36
N LEU A 94 42.19 -19.99 5.26
CA LEU A 94 43.16 -19.50 4.28
C LEU A 94 44.02 -18.38 4.87
N ARG A 95 43.44 -17.50 5.69
CA ARG A 95 44.20 -16.45 6.39
C ARG A 95 45.18 -17.03 7.40
N ILE A 96 44.76 -18.02 8.20
CA ILE A 96 45.64 -18.73 9.15
C ILE A 96 46.82 -19.39 8.42
N ARG A 97 46.60 -19.90 7.21
CA ARG A 97 47.65 -20.49 6.34
C ARG A 97 48.55 -19.45 5.67
N GLY A 98 48.35 -18.14 5.92
CA GLY A 98 49.20 -17.07 5.42
C GLY A 98 48.84 -16.55 4.02
N PHE A 99 47.66 -16.86 3.48
CA PHE A 99 47.21 -16.27 2.22
C PHE A 99 46.97 -14.77 2.37
N LYS A 100 47.43 -13.99 1.40
CA LYS A 100 47.30 -12.52 1.40
C LYS A 100 45.90 -12.11 0.90
N SER A 101 45.40 -10.97 1.38
CA SER A 101 44.06 -10.45 1.06
C SER A 101 43.74 -10.42 -0.44
N HIS A 102 44.71 -10.06 -1.30
CA HIS A 102 44.51 -10.02 -2.75
C HIS A 102 44.26 -11.41 -3.38
N GLN A 103 44.77 -12.49 -2.78
CA GLN A 103 44.61 -13.86 -3.30
C GLN A 103 43.22 -14.42 -2.98
N ILE A 104 42.63 -13.99 -1.86
CA ILE A 104 41.31 -14.41 -1.40
C ILE A 104 40.21 -13.37 -1.67
N PHE A 105 40.54 -12.29 -2.37
CA PHE A 105 39.62 -11.19 -2.66
C PHE A 105 38.31 -11.64 -3.33
N GLY A 106 38.39 -12.62 -4.23
CA GLY A 106 37.21 -13.22 -4.87
C GLY A 106 36.28 -13.94 -3.87
N LEU A 107 36.86 -14.62 -2.87
CA LEU A 107 36.11 -15.26 -1.79
C LEU A 107 35.44 -14.21 -0.90
N MET A 108 36.19 -13.17 -0.50
CA MET A 108 35.67 -12.06 0.31
C MET A 108 34.50 -11.35 -0.39
N THR A 109 34.65 -11.10 -1.69
CA THR A 109 33.61 -10.52 -2.55
C THR A 109 32.39 -11.44 -2.67
N ARG A 110 32.59 -12.76 -2.78
CA ARG A 110 31.51 -13.74 -2.82
C ARG A 110 30.72 -13.75 -1.50
N ILE A 111 31.40 -13.76 -0.35
CA ILE A 111 30.78 -13.69 0.98
C ILE A 111 29.91 -12.44 1.09
N GLY A 112 30.45 -11.27 0.73
CA GLY A 112 29.70 -10.01 0.75
C GLY A 112 28.46 -10.02 -0.16
N ASN A 113 28.57 -10.59 -1.37
CA ASN A 113 27.45 -10.70 -2.30
C ASN A 113 26.35 -11.67 -1.80
N LEU A 114 26.74 -12.81 -1.22
CA LEU A 114 25.80 -13.77 -0.66
C LEU A 114 25.08 -13.20 0.56
N PHE A 115 25.82 -12.51 1.44
CA PHE A 115 25.22 -11.80 2.57
C PHE A 115 24.25 -10.71 2.09
N LEU A 116 24.62 -9.94 1.06
CA LEU A 116 23.72 -8.96 0.43
C LEU A 116 22.45 -9.61 -0.12
N LYS A 117 22.55 -10.81 -0.70
CA LYS A 117 21.40 -11.58 -1.19
C LYS A 117 20.50 -12.01 -0.02
N LEU A 118 21.09 -12.49 1.08
CA LEU A 118 20.39 -12.89 2.28
C LEU A 118 19.59 -11.72 2.88
N ILE A 119 20.26 -10.60 3.17
CA ILE A 119 19.63 -9.44 3.81
C ILE A 119 18.64 -8.72 2.90
N LYS A 120 18.59 -9.05 1.60
CA LYS A 120 17.56 -8.56 0.65
C LYS A 120 16.26 -9.37 0.72
N SER A 121 16.28 -10.54 1.34
CA SER A 121 15.11 -11.38 1.54
C SER A 121 14.20 -10.78 2.61
N PRO A 122 12.89 -10.61 2.36
CA PRO A 122 11.92 -10.18 3.38
C PRO A 122 11.82 -11.13 4.57
N LEU A 123 12.17 -12.41 4.39
CA LEU A 123 12.19 -13.42 5.45
C LEU A 123 13.28 -13.11 6.49
N HIS A 124 14.44 -12.63 6.04
CA HIS A 124 15.58 -12.28 6.90
C HIS A 124 15.63 -10.80 7.29
N ASN A 125 14.99 -9.92 6.51
CA ASN A 125 14.92 -8.48 6.75
C ASN A 125 13.50 -7.95 6.46
N PRO A 126 12.60 -7.97 7.45
CA PRO A 126 11.19 -7.60 7.25
C PRO A 126 11.00 -6.12 6.87
N ALA A 127 11.93 -5.24 7.23
CA ALA A 127 11.89 -3.81 6.89
C ALA A 127 11.93 -3.56 5.37
N ILE A 128 12.47 -4.51 4.60
CA ILE A 128 12.50 -4.43 3.14
C ILE A 128 11.10 -4.46 2.54
N HIS A 129 10.19 -5.26 3.07
CA HIS A 129 8.82 -5.34 2.56
C HIS A 129 8.11 -3.98 2.60
N GLN A 130 8.44 -3.15 3.59
CA GLN A 130 7.92 -1.78 3.72
C GLN A 130 8.64 -0.80 2.78
N SER A 131 9.95 -0.93 2.57
CA SER A 131 10.68 -0.09 1.60
C SER A 131 10.32 -0.40 0.15
N LEU A 132 9.90 -1.63 -0.17
CA LEU A 132 9.41 -2.03 -1.50
C LEU A 132 8.03 -1.44 -1.82
N ASN A 133 7.18 -1.27 -0.80
CA ASN A 133 5.87 -0.64 -0.94
C ASN A 133 5.96 0.87 -1.22
N ASN A 134 7.04 1.51 -0.78
CA ASN A 134 7.33 2.92 -1.00
C ASN A 134 8.39 3.11 -2.10
N LYS A 135 7.95 2.98 -3.36
CA LYS A 135 8.66 3.38 -4.60
C LYS A 135 10.14 3.00 -4.66
N LEU A 136 10.44 1.84 -5.25
CA LEU A 136 11.61 1.67 -6.12
C LEU A 136 11.36 0.44 -7.02
N GLN A 137 11.32 0.67 -8.33
CA GLN A 137 11.38 -0.37 -9.34
C GLN A 137 12.71 -1.11 -9.15
N LEU A 138 12.66 -2.33 -8.63
CA LEU A 138 13.78 -3.24 -8.72
C LEU A 138 13.68 -3.99 -10.04
N HIS A 139 14.66 -3.78 -10.92
CA HIS A 139 14.99 -4.75 -11.96
C HIS A 139 15.54 -6.01 -11.26
N LEU A 140 14.64 -6.87 -10.81
CA LEU A 140 14.96 -8.26 -10.46
C LEU A 140 15.05 -9.06 -11.78
N GLN A 141 16.14 -9.81 -11.95
CA GLN A 141 16.30 -10.72 -13.06
C GLN A 141 15.25 -11.85 -12.96
N PRO A 142 14.73 -12.38 -14.08
CA PRO A 142 13.70 -13.42 -14.08
C PRO A 142 14.05 -14.66 -13.25
N SER A 143 15.34 -14.95 -13.13
CA SER A 143 15.90 -16.09 -12.37
C SER A 143 15.60 -16.01 -10.86
N ASP A 144 15.70 -14.81 -10.28
CA ASP A 144 15.49 -14.58 -8.84
C ASP A 144 14.00 -14.64 -8.44
N LEU A 145 13.11 -14.51 -9.41
CA LEU A 145 11.67 -14.51 -9.23
C LEU A 145 11.10 -15.93 -9.03
N SER A 146 11.79 -16.95 -9.54
CA SER A 146 11.36 -18.36 -9.45
C SER A 146 11.59 -18.97 -8.05
N LEU A 147 12.56 -18.44 -7.29
CA LEU A 147 12.85 -18.85 -5.93
C LEU A 147 11.89 -18.21 -4.92
N ILE A 148 11.60 -16.91 -5.08
CA ILE A 148 10.71 -16.17 -4.17
C ILE A 148 9.25 -16.64 -4.30
N SER A 149 8.83 -17.02 -5.51
CA SER A 149 7.46 -17.51 -5.77
C SER A 149 7.16 -18.90 -5.21
N ARG A 150 8.19 -19.67 -4.81
CA ARG A 150 8.04 -20.98 -4.15
C ARG A 150 7.84 -20.87 -2.64
N GLU A 151 8.46 -19.89 -1.99
CA GLU A 151 8.45 -19.76 -0.52
C GLU A 151 7.46 -18.69 -0.01
N LEU A 152 7.08 -17.72 -0.85
CA LEU A 152 6.03 -16.74 -0.55
C LEU A 152 5.01 -16.74 -1.70
N PRO A 153 3.70 -16.87 -1.42
CA PRO A 153 2.70 -16.87 -2.47
C PRO A 153 2.52 -15.43 -2.92
N ILE A 154 3.35 -14.96 -3.84
CA ILE A 154 3.28 -13.63 -4.46
C ILE A 154 3.04 -13.73 -5.97
N GLU A 155 2.25 -12.80 -6.50
CA GLU A 155 1.85 -12.70 -7.90
C GLU A 155 2.02 -11.26 -8.41
N TYR A 156 2.34 -11.12 -9.70
CA TYR A 156 2.50 -9.82 -10.34
C TYR A 156 1.16 -9.29 -10.86
N CYS A 157 0.77 -8.10 -10.42
CA CYS A 157 -0.43 -7.42 -10.90
C CYS A 157 -0.10 -6.53 -12.11
N LYS A 158 -0.71 -6.78 -13.27
CA LYS A 158 -0.53 -5.93 -14.47
C LYS A 158 -1.18 -4.55 -14.35
N GLY A 159 -2.21 -4.39 -13.52
CA GLY A 159 -2.92 -3.13 -13.32
C GLY A 159 -2.10 -2.10 -12.52
N CYS A 160 -1.61 -2.48 -11.34
CA CYS A 160 -0.82 -1.58 -10.49
C CYS A 160 0.70 -1.74 -10.69
N ARG A 161 1.14 -2.71 -11.51
CA ARG A 161 2.56 -3.04 -11.75
C ARG A 161 3.33 -3.34 -10.45
N LYS A 162 2.71 -4.09 -9.54
CA LYS A 162 3.28 -4.48 -8.24
C LYS A 162 3.27 -5.99 -8.07
N TYR A 163 4.27 -6.52 -7.38
CA TYR A 163 4.22 -7.86 -6.79
C TYR A 163 3.44 -7.79 -5.49
N LEU A 164 2.41 -8.61 -5.36
CA LEU A 164 1.50 -8.64 -4.22
C LEU A 164 1.28 -10.09 -3.78
N SER A 165 0.90 -10.34 -2.54
CA SER A 165 0.54 -11.69 -2.10
C SER A 165 -0.63 -12.25 -2.92
N LYS A 166 -0.69 -13.57 -3.15
CA LYS A 166 -1.82 -14.28 -3.79
C LYS A 166 -3.15 -13.98 -3.10
N THR A 167 -3.15 -13.68 -1.81
CA THR A 167 -4.34 -13.23 -1.06
C THR A 167 -4.89 -11.88 -1.55
N SER A 168 -4.04 -11.06 -2.17
CA SER A 168 -4.41 -9.79 -2.80
C SER A 168 -5.03 -9.99 -4.19
N PHE A 169 -5.04 -11.21 -4.70
CA PHE A 169 -5.74 -11.63 -5.90
C PHE A 169 -6.98 -12.42 -5.48
N GLY A 170 -8.04 -12.37 -6.29
CA GLY A 170 -9.24 -13.13 -5.98
C GLY A 170 -8.90 -14.62 -5.99
N GLN A 171 -9.27 -15.36 -4.93
CA GLN A 171 -9.17 -16.81 -4.94
C GLN A 171 -9.89 -17.30 -6.19
N ALA A 172 -9.13 -17.84 -7.15
CA ALA A 172 -9.70 -18.57 -8.26
C ALA A 172 -10.33 -19.83 -7.65
N LYS A 173 -11.57 -19.73 -7.17
CA LYS A 173 -12.44 -20.90 -7.10
C LYS A 173 -12.37 -21.49 -8.49
N GLU A 174 -11.91 -22.73 -8.58
CA GLU A 174 -11.80 -23.52 -9.80
C GLU A 174 -13.14 -23.51 -10.54
N LYS A 175 -13.37 -22.48 -11.36
CA LYS A 175 -14.47 -22.47 -12.30
C LYS A 175 -14.01 -23.33 -13.47
N LYS A 176 -14.24 -24.63 -13.33
CA LYS A 176 -14.62 -25.47 -14.46
C LYS A 176 -15.90 -24.86 -15.07
N SER A 177 -15.74 -23.85 -15.92
CA SER A 177 -16.80 -23.37 -16.78
C SER A 177 -16.33 -23.58 -18.20
N SER A 178 -16.74 -24.72 -18.74
CA SER A 178 -16.82 -25.00 -20.16
C SER A 178 -17.55 -23.86 -20.85
N ASN A 179 -16.83 -22.91 -21.43
CA ASN A 179 -17.38 -22.06 -22.49
C ASN A 179 -16.25 -21.67 -23.43
N LYS A 180 -16.21 -22.34 -24.59
CA LYS A 180 -15.12 -22.30 -25.57
C LYS A 180 -14.98 -20.99 -26.35
N ASN A 181 -15.88 -20.02 -26.19
CA ASN A 181 -15.96 -18.86 -27.09
C ASN A 181 -15.92 -17.49 -26.39
N GLY A 182 -15.04 -17.33 -25.40
CA GLY A 182 -14.81 -16.03 -24.77
C GLY A 182 -13.41 -15.96 -24.22
N LYS A 183 -12.49 -15.41 -25.00
CA LYS A 183 -11.08 -15.15 -24.66
C LYS A 183 -11.02 -14.09 -23.55
N GLN A 184 -11.46 -14.44 -22.35
CA GLN A 184 -11.29 -13.64 -21.15
C GLN A 184 -9.81 -13.75 -20.80
N ASN A 185 -9.01 -12.83 -21.33
CA ASN A 185 -7.68 -12.51 -20.85
C ASN A 185 -7.82 -12.10 -19.36
N LEU A 186 -7.90 -13.08 -18.46
CA LEU A 186 -7.78 -12.87 -17.03
C LEU A 186 -6.29 -12.68 -16.73
N GLU A 187 -5.74 -11.62 -17.30
CA GLU A 187 -4.45 -11.08 -16.93
C GLU A 187 -4.48 -10.78 -15.44
N SER A 188 -3.54 -11.33 -14.68
CA SER A 188 -3.47 -11.23 -13.22
C SER A 188 -3.57 -9.77 -12.76
N LYS A 189 -4.77 -9.36 -12.33
CA LYS A 189 -5.06 -8.07 -11.71
C LYS A 189 -5.41 -8.35 -10.25
N CYS A 190 -4.81 -7.57 -9.33
CA CYS A 190 -5.14 -7.66 -7.92
C CYS A 190 -6.59 -7.19 -7.68
N LEU A 191 -7.18 -7.59 -6.55
CA LEU A 191 -8.54 -7.24 -6.16
C LEU A 191 -8.81 -5.73 -6.23
N ARG A 192 -7.81 -4.90 -5.88
CA ARG A 192 -7.92 -3.44 -5.97
C ARG A 192 -8.02 -2.95 -7.42
N CYS A 193 -7.14 -3.42 -8.30
CA CYS A 193 -7.20 -3.07 -9.72
C CYS A 193 -8.44 -3.66 -10.39
N GLY A 194 -8.88 -4.84 -9.97
CA GLY A 194 -10.14 -5.45 -10.40
C GLY A 194 -11.34 -4.61 -9.97
N ARG A 195 -11.38 -4.13 -8.72
CA ARG A 195 -12.41 -3.20 -8.23
C ARG A 195 -12.41 -1.89 -9.02
N LEU A 196 -11.25 -1.26 -9.21
CA LEU A 196 -11.16 -0.02 -9.97
C LEU A 196 -11.56 -0.19 -11.45
N ASP A 197 -11.16 -1.30 -12.07
CA ASP A 197 -11.57 -1.62 -13.45
C ASP A 197 -13.07 -1.94 -13.51
N ASN A 198 -13.62 -2.61 -12.50
CA ASN A 198 -15.06 -2.83 -12.36
C ASN A 198 -15.81 -1.51 -12.11
N ASP A 199 -15.31 -0.61 -11.27
CA ASP A 199 -15.88 0.71 -10.97
C ASP A 199 -15.84 1.62 -12.20
N ALA A 200 -14.80 1.50 -13.02
CA ALA A 200 -14.67 2.21 -14.29
C ALA A 200 -15.54 1.61 -15.40
N ARG A 201 -15.76 0.28 -15.38
CA ARG A 201 -16.61 -0.45 -16.34
C ARG A 201 -18.09 -0.49 -15.97
N THR A 202 -18.43 -0.35 -14.68
CA THR A 202 -19.81 -0.16 -14.26
C THR A 202 -20.22 1.19 -14.80
N ARG A 203 -21.03 1.16 -15.87
CA ARG A 203 -21.80 2.33 -16.28
C ARG A 203 -22.58 2.77 -15.04
N GLN A 204 -22.15 3.87 -14.44
CA GLN A 204 -22.86 4.46 -13.31
C GLN A 204 -24.16 5.02 -13.87
N ASP A 205 -25.28 4.40 -13.54
CA ASP A 205 -26.58 4.94 -13.90
C ASP A 205 -26.83 6.19 -13.06
N LEU A 206 -26.49 7.34 -13.64
CA LEU A 206 -26.65 8.65 -13.02
C LEU A 206 -28.06 9.23 -13.22
N SER A 207 -28.96 8.49 -13.90
CA SER A 207 -30.34 8.94 -14.17
C SER A 207 -31.06 9.37 -12.90
N ILE A 208 -31.01 8.56 -11.85
CA ILE A 208 -31.66 8.83 -10.56
C ILE A 208 -31.14 10.13 -9.94
N TYR A 209 -29.81 10.32 -9.91
CA TYR A 209 -29.20 11.52 -9.32
C TYR A 209 -29.43 12.77 -10.18
N LYS A 210 -29.55 12.59 -11.50
CA LYS A 210 -29.97 13.64 -12.42
C LYS A 210 -31.42 14.06 -12.15
N ASP A 211 -32.32 13.12 -11.88
CA ASP A 211 -33.71 13.42 -11.56
C ASP A 211 -33.84 14.12 -10.21
N MET A 212 -33.09 13.67 -9.19
CA MET A 212 -32.97 14.38 -7.92
C MET A 212 -32.45 15.81 -8.11
N LEU A 213 -31.40 16.00 -8.92
CA LEU A 213 -30.87 17.34 -9.22
C LEU A 213 -31.90 18.23 -9.89
N ASN A 214 -32.67 17.68 -10.83
CA ASN A 214 -33.73 18.43 -11.52
C ASN A 214 -34.85 18.83 -10.56
N TYR A 215 -35.20 17.96 -9.60
CA TYR A 215 -36.17 18.28 -8.56
C TYR A 215 -35.70 19.44 -7.69
N ILE A 216 -34.46 19.39 -7.19
CA ILE A 216 -33.89 20.46 -6.36
C ILE A 216 -33.81 21.77 -7.16
N LYS A 217 -33.39 21.71 -8.43
CA LYS A 217 -33.31 22.92 -9.28
C LYS A 217 -34.68 23.57 -9.47
N LYS A 218 -35.73 22.78 -9.70
CA LYS A 218 -37.11 23.29 -9.83
C LYS A 218 -37.58 23.94 -8.52
N ASP A 219 -37.33 23.28 -7.39
CA ASP A 219 -37.72 23.80 -6.07
C ASP A 219 -36.99 25.11 -5.74
N GLU A 220 -35.68 25.17 -6.02
CA GLU A 220 -34.87 26.39 -5.84
C GLU A 220 -35.29 27.53 -6.79
N GLU A 221 -35.64 27.20 -8.03
CA GLU A 221 -36.12 28.16 -9.02
C GLU A 221 -37.43 28.83 -8.55
N HIS A 222 -38.35 28.03 -7.99
CA HIS A 222 -39.61 28.55 -7.44
C HIS A 222 -39.41 29.46 -6.22
N LEU A 223 -38.41 29.18 -5.38
CA LEU A 223 -38.20 29.90 -4.12
C LEU A 223 -37.32 31.15 -4.28
N ASN A 224 -36.18 31.03 -4.97
CA ASN A 224 -35.12 32.03 -5.00
C ASN A 224 -34.55 32.28 -6.42
N GLY A 225 -35.24 31.81 -7.47
CA GLY A 225 -34.75 31.90 -8.85
C GLY A 225 -33.45 31.12 -9.06
N PHE A 226 -32.51 31.69 -9.82
CA PHE A 226 -31.27 31.00 -10.24
C PHE A 226 -30.03 31.30 -9.38
N ASP A 227 -30.18 31.99 -8.25
CA ASP A 227 -29.03 32.43 -7.42
C ASP A 227 -28.48 31.32 -6.51
N SER A 228 -29.20 30.21 -6.40
CA SER A 228 -28.82 29.06 -5.58
C SER A 228 -27.54 28.36 -6.08
N PRO A 229 -26.63 27.90 -5.19
CA PRO A 229 -25.43 27.18 -5.62
C PRO A 229 -25.74 25.83 -6.30
N VAL A 230 -26.96 25.30 -6.19
CA VAL A 230 -27.38 24.06 -6.87
C VAL A 230 -27.22 24.14 -8.39
N PHE A 231 -27.37 25.32 -9.00
CA PHE A 231 -27.32 25.47 -10.45
C PHE A 231 -25.92 25.21 -11.04
N LYS A 232 -24.89 25.25 -10.19
CA LYS A 232 -23.49 24.95 -10.57
C LYS A 232 -23.14 23.47 -10.41
N LEU A 233 -24.00 22.65 -9.80
CA LEU A 233 -23.74 21.23 -9.54
C LEU A 233 -24.14 20.33 -10.71
N LYS A 234 -23.43 19.20 -10.80
CA LYS A 234 -23.69 18.10 -11.74
C LYS A 234 -24.34 16.91 -11.02
N ASP A 235 -24.94 16.00 -11.79
CA ASP A 235 -25.54 14.75 -11.30
C ASP A 235 -24.54 13.87 -10.55
N SER A 236 -23.25 13.90 -10.94
CA SER A 236 -22.17 13.26 -10.19
C SER A 236 -22.01 13.81 -8.78
N ASP A 237 -22.24 15.12 -8.58
CA ASP A 237 -22.05 15.78 -7.28
C ASP A 237 -23.19 15.41 -6.35
N ILE A 238 -24.42 15.35 -6.86
CA ILE A 238 -25.59 14.84 -6.11
C ILE A 238 -25.36 13.40 -5.67
N ARG A 239 -24.81 12.55 -6.55
CA ARG A 239 -24.43 11.19 -6.15
C ARG A 239 -23.43 11.18 -5.00
N GLN A 240 -22.40 12.02 -5.02
CA GLN A 240 -21.43 12.09 -3.92
C GLN A 240 -22.09 12.55 -2.61
N ILE A 241 -23.01 13.50 -2.68
CA ILE A 241 -23.79 13.96 -1.52
C ILE A 241 -24.61 12.80 -0.95
N VAL A 242 -25.42 12.13 -1.78
CA VAL A 242 -26.29 11.03 -1.34
C VAL A 242 -25.47 9.85 -0.80
N VAL A 243 -24.43 9.43 -1.51
CA VAL A 243 -23.66 8.23 -1.16
C VAL A 243 -22.68 8.49 -0.01
N ASN A 244 -21.91 9.58 -0.07
CA ASN A 244 -20.82 9.78 0.90
C ASN A 244 -21.23 10.59 2.12
N LEU A 245 -22.13 11.58 1.98
CA LEU A 245 -22.57 12.39 3.13
C LEU A 245 -23.70 11.69 3.88
N TRP A 246 -24.64 11.08 3.17
CA TRP A 246 -25.84 10.49 3.76
C TRP A 246 -25.89 8.96 3.74
N GLY A 247 -24.87 8.29 3.19
CA GLY A 247 -24.80 6.82 3.19
C GLY A 247 -25.91 6.13 2.39
N SER A 248 -26.54 6.84 1.45
CA SER A 248 -27.71 6.39 0.66
C SER A 248 -28.91 5.99 1.51
N LYS A 249 -29.14 6.69 2.64
CA LYS A 249 -30.26 6.43 3.54
C LYS A 249 -30.94 7.72 4.01
N SER A 250 -32.27 7.68 4.18
CA SER A 250 -32.98 8.73 4.91
C SER A 250 -32.43 8.84 6.33
N ILE A 251 -32.24 10.07 6.81
CA ILE A 251 -31.76 10.32 8.17
C ILE A 251 -32.81 9.98 9.25
N LEU A 252 -34.10 9.95 8.90
CA LEU A 252 -35.19 9.68 9.85
C LEU A 252 -35.56 8.19 9.88
N SER A 253 -36.08 7.66 8.78
CA SER A 253 -36.52 6.25 8.69
C SER A 253 -35.41 5.25 8.38
N GLY A 254 -34.25 5.70 7.89
CA GLY A 254 -33.18 4.80 7.43
C GLY A 254 -33.49 4.07 6.11
N LEU A 255 -34.59 4.42 5.42
CA LEU A 255 -34.94 3.90 4.10
C LEU A 255 -33.82 4.15 3.11
N ASN A 256 -33.57 3.18 2.24
CA ASN A 256 -32.41 3.16 1.34
C ASN A 256 -32.78 2.92 -0.13
N ASP A 257 -34.07 3.03 -0.48
CA ASP A 257 -34.51 2.95 -1.86
C ASP A 257 -34.17 4.25 -2.60
N PRO A 258 -33.24 4.23 -3.58
CA PRO A 258 -32.83 5.44 -4.28
C PRO A 258 -33.95 6.13 -5.07
N TYR A 259 -35.04 5.43 -5.39
CA TYR A 259 -36.19 6.02 -6.08
C TYR A 259 -37.16 6.75 -5.15
N ASP A 260 -37.07 6.49 -3.84
CA ASP A 260 -37.94 7.09 -2.84
C ASP A 260 -37.24 8.18 -2.01
N LEU A 261 -35.97 8.48 -2.33
CA LEU A 261 -35.18 9.47 -1.60
C LEU A 261 -35.19 10.84 -2.29
N CYS A 262 -35.19 11.90 -1.48
CA CYS A 262 -35.11 13.28 -1.93
C CYS A 262 -34.19 14.11 -1.01
N LEU A 263 -33.52 15.10 -1.61
CA LEU A 263 -32.72 16.09 -0.87
C LEU A 263 -33.53 17.37 -0.75
N VAL A 264 -33.85 17.74 0.48
CA VAL A 264 -34.56 19.00 0.79
C VAL A 264 -33.65 19.96 1.55
N ARG A 265 -34.00 21.25 1.60
CA ARG A 265 -33.30 22.22 2.45
C ARG A 265 -33.38 21.76 3.90
N TRP A 266 -32.26 21.83 4.63
CA TRP A 266 -32.30 21.68 6.09
C TRP A 266 -32.91 22.94 6.70
N ASP A 267 -32.27 24.10 6.57
CA ASP A 267 -32.82 25.39 7.00
C ASP A 267 -33.50 26.11 5.82
N LYS A 268 -34.81 26.34 5.94
CA LYS A 268 -35.62 27.01 4.92
C LYS A 268 -35.22 28.46 4.65
N THR A 269 -34.62 29.12 5.65
CA THR A 269 -34.22 30.53 5.55
C THR A 269 -32.98 30.74 4.69
N THR A 270 -32.25 29.67 4.38
CA THR A 270 -31.03 29.72 3.60
C THR A 270 -31.19 28.92 2.31
N HIS A 271 -30.41 29.25 1.29
CA HIS A 271 -30.45 28.56 -0.01
C HIS A 271 -30.09 27.09 0.16
N TRP A 272 -30.59 26.25 -0.74
CA TRP A 272 -30.13 24.87 -0.81
C TRP A 272 -28.63 24.85 -1.12
N SER A 273 -27.88 24.07 -0.35
CA SER A 273 -26.47 23.83 -0.61
C SER A 273 -26.09 22.45 -0.06
N PRO A 274 -24.94 21.88 -0.45
CA PRO A 274 -24.48 20.61 0.10
C PRO A 274 -24.41 20.58 1.64
N TRP A 275 -24.22 21.73 2.29
CA TRP A 275 -24.17 21.88 3.75
C TRP A 275 -25.50 22.31 4.38
N ASN A 276 -26.49 22.68 3.56
CA ASN A 276 -27.84 23.03 3.98
C ASN A 276 -28.88 22.09 3.32
N CYS A 277 -28.55 20.81 3.23
CA CYS A 277 -29.47 19.81 2.71
C CYS A 277 -29.64 18.69 3.73
N VAL A 278 -30.74 17.95 3.61
CA VAL A 278 -31.00 16.72 4.36
C VAL A 278 -31.60 15.69 3.43
N LEU A 279 -31.14 14.43 3.55
CA LEU A 279 -31.66 13.31 2.76
C LEU A 279 -32.81 12.63 3.51
N LEU A 280 -33.97 12.60 2.87
CA LEU A 280 -35.23 12.08 3.42
C LEU A 280 -35.92 11.19 2.38
N SER A 281 -36.91 10.41 2.80
CA SER A 281 -37.89 9.85 1.86
C SER A 281 -38.80 10.95 1.31
N PHE A 282 -39.49 10.73 0.19
CA PHE A 282 -40.44 11.71 -0.37
C PHE A 282 -41.53 12.09 0.64
N GLU A 283 -42.05 11.13 1.41
CA GLU A 283 -43.05 11.37 2.44
C GLU A 283 -42.51 12.26 3.57
N GLU A 284 -41.33 11.92 4.10
CA GLU A 284 -40.66 12.70 5.14
C GLU A 284 -40.29 14.11 4.65
N GLY A 285 -39.85 14.24 3.40
CA GLY A 285 -39.53 15.51 2.76
C GLY A 285 -40.76 16.41 2.62
N ALA A 286 -41.92 15.83 2.26
CA ALA A 286 -43.18 16.55 2.18
C ALA A 286 -43.61 17.09 3.56
N ILE A 287 -43.48 16.27 4.61
CA ILE A 287 -43.74 16.67 5.99
C ILE A 287 -42.76 17.78 6.41
N HIS A 288 -41.46 17.61 6.11
CA HIS A 288 -40.43 18.61 6.40
C HIS A 288 -40.75 19.96 5.73
N SER A 289 -41.28 19.94 4.50
CA SER A 289 -41.68 21.15 3.77
C SER A 289 -42.87 21.89 4.41
N GLN A 290 -43.71 21.21 5.19
CA GLN A 290 -44.81 21.84 5.92
C GLN A 290 -44.38 22.46 7.27
N LEU A 291 -43.25 22.01 7.84
CA LEU A 291 -42.78 22.49 9.14
C LEU A 291 -42.14 23.88 9.04
N SER A 292 -42.81 24.92 9.55
CA SER A 292 -42.36 26.31 9.43
C SER A 292 -41.20 26.70 10.37
N ASN A 293 -40.85 25.88 11.38
CA ASN A 293 -39.75 26.21 12.29
C ASN A 293 -39.11 24.96 12.94
N ILE A 294 -37.90 24.60 12.52
CA ILE A 294 -37.16 23.41 12.98
C ILE A 294 -36.67 23.58 14.43
N LYS A 295 -36.49 24.82 14.91
CA LYS A 295 -36.03 25.10 16.29
C LYS A 295 -37.06 24.77 17.37
N LYS A 296 -38.33 24.52 17.00
CA LYS A 296 -39.39 24.12 17.94
C LYS A 296 -39.58 22.61 18.04
N VAL A 297 -38.94 21.81 17.20
CA VAL A 297 -39.07 20.35 17.22
C VAL A 297 -37.79 19.76 17.79
N ARG A 298 -37.76 19.58 19.12
CA ARG A 298 -36.75 18.74 19.78
C ARG A 298 -37.02 17.30 19.40
N ILE A 299 -36.21 16.74 18.51
CA ILE A 299 -36.11 15.29 18.34
C ILE A 299 -35.10 14.81 19.39
N ILE A 300 -35.57 13.93 20.27
CA ILE A 300 -34.81 13.24 21.32
C ILE A 300 -33.85 12.25 20.68
#